data_AF-A0A1V4YT35-F1
#
_entry.id   AF-A0A1V4YT35-F1
#
_cell.length_a   1.000
_cell.length_b   1.000
_cell.length_c   1.000
_cell.angle_alpha   90.00
_cell.angle_beta   90.00
_cell.angle_gamma   90.00
#
_symmetry.space_group_name_H-M   'P 1'
#
loop_
_entity.id
_entity.type
_entity.pdbx_description
1 polymer ?
#
loop_
_entity_poly.entity_id
_entity_poly.type
_entity_poly.pdbx_seq_one_letter_code
_entity_poly.pdbx_strand_id
1 'polypeptide(L)'
;MLTKPELIEVDKPTEYPEKVSLGEDGLIVESCFGRGLLLPQVAVEWQWDEEEFLSNTCMKAGLNLDCWLEPDINIYKFQSQIFEE
;
A
#
# COMPACT_ATOMS: atom_id res chain seq x y z
N MET A 1 -3.72 -9.12 15.22
CA MET A 1 -2.36 -9.64 14.87
C MET A 1 -2.03 -9.18 13.46
N LEU A 2 -0.83 -8.65 13.22
CA LEU A 2 -0.37 -8.25 11.89
C LEU A 2 0.40 -9.40 11.24
N THR A 3 0.11 -9.70 9.97
CA THR A 3 0.93 -10.62 9.18
C THR A 3 2.26 -9.96 8.82
N LYS A 4 3.25 -10.78 8.44
CA LYS A 4 4.51 -10.22 7.93
C LYS A 4 4.24 -9.55 6.58
N PRO A 5 4.79 -8.34 6.34
CA PRO A 5 4.67 -7.71 5.03
C PRO A 5 5.31 -8.57 3.94
N GLU A 6 4.60 -8.72 2.83
CA GLU A 6 5.02 -9.46 1.63
C GLU A 6 5.19 -8.48 0.47
N LEU A 7 6.28 -8.63 -0.30
CA LEU A 7 6.54 -7.78 -1.47
C LEU A 7 5.50 -8.09 -2.55
N ILE A 8 4.93 -7.05 -3.15
CA ILE A 8 4.04 -7.21 -4.30
C ILE A 8 4.91 -7.31 -5.56
N GLU A 9 5.04 -8.52 -6.10
CA GLU A 9 5.74 -8.75 -7.36
C GLU A 9 4.82 -8.45 -8.55
N VAL A 10 5.25 -7.51 -9.40
CA VAL A 10 4.59 -7.11 -10.64
C VAL A 10 5.60 -7.04 -11.78
N ASP A 11 5.17 -7.37 -13.00
CA ASP A 11 6.01 -7.17 -14.19
C ASP A 11 5.94 -5.71 -14.66
N LYS A 12 4.81 -5.04 -14.40
CA LYS A 12 4.58 -3.63 -14.70
C LYS A 12 3.94 -2.91 -13.52
N PRO A 13 4.33 -1.65 -13.24
CA PRO A 13 3.72 -0.90 -12.15
C PRO A 13 2.20 -0.73 -12.27
N THR A 14 1.65 -0.71 -13.49
CA THR A 14 0.21 -0.65 -13.74
C THR A 14 -0.57 -1.87 -13.22
N GLU A 15 0.10 -2.94 -12.83
CA GLU A 15 -0.52 -4.14 -12.26
C GLU A 15 -0.68 -4.03 -10.73
N TYR A 16 -0.05 -3.05 -10.07
CA TYR A 16 -0.15 -2.88 -8.61
C TYR A 16 -1.60 -2.77 -8.13
N PRO A 17 -2.48 -1.95 -8.74
CA PRO A 17 -3.87 -1.85 -8.29
C PRO A 17 -4.59 -3.20 -8.28
N GLU A 18 -4.34 -4.07 -9.27
CA GLU A 18 -4.96 -5.39 -9.37
C GLU A 18 -4.48 -6.39 -8.30
N LYS A 19 -3.37 -6.10 -7.61
CA LYS A 19 -2.78 -6.96 -6.57
C LYS A 19 -3.16 -6.56 -5.15
N VAL A 20 -3.89 -5.45 -5.00
CA VAL A 20 -4.29 -4.85 -3.73
C VAL A 20 -5.77 -5.10 -3.50
N SER A 21 -6.13 -5.62 -2.32
CA SER A 21 -7.53 -5.81 -1.90
C SER A 21 -7.92 -4.79 -0.84
N LEU A 22 -8.82 -3.86 -1.18
CA LEU A 22 -9.29 -2.80 -0.28
C LEU A 22 -9.98 -3.39 0.96
N GLY A 23 -9.63 -2.86 2.15
CA GLY A 23 -10.19 -3.32 3.43
C GLY A 23 -9.56 -4.59 4.00
N GLU A 24 -8.79 -5.33 3.21
CA GLU A 24 -8.06 -6.52 3.64
C GLU A 24 -6.55 -6.26 3.73
N ASP A 25 -6.00 -5.65 2.67
CA ASP A 25 -4.58 -5.37 2.54
C ASP A 25 -4.25 -3.98 3.07
N GLY A 26 -3.26 -3.90 3.94
CA GLY A 26 -2.54 -2.68 4.31
C GLY A 26 -1.30 -2.56 3.45
N LEU A 27 -0.93 -1.34 3.10
CA LEU A 27 0.19 -1.07 2.20
C LEU A 27 1.36 -0.43 2.93
N ILE A 28 2.55 -0.78 2.48
CA ILE A 28 3.81 -0.16 2.86
C ILE A 28 4.54 0.21 1.58
N VAL A 29 4.83 1.49 1.42
CA VAL A 29 5.71 2.00 0.37
C VAL A 29 7.06 2.27 0.99
N GLU A 30 8.12 1.71 0.43
CA GLU A 30 9.49 1.89 0.87
C GLU A 30 10.37 2.36 -0.28
N SER A 31 11.14 3.41 -0.02
CA SER A 31 12.15 3.94 -0.93
C SER A 31 13.41 4.30 -0.15
N CYS A 32 14.48 4.63 -0.89
CA CYS A 32 15.71 5.18 -0.29
C CYS A 32 15.47 6.46 0.52
N PHE A 33 14.38 7.21 0.25
CA PHE A 33 14.12 8.51 0.85
C PHE A 33 13.12 8.46 2.01
N GLY A 34 12.33 7.40 2.14
CA GLY A 34 11.29 7.33 3.14
C GLY A 34 10.48 6.05 3.11
N ARG A 35 9.61 5.92 4.12
CA ARG A 35 8.70 4.78 4.27
C ARG A 35 7.33 5.26 4.71
N GLY A 36 6.30 4.87 3.96
CA GLY A 36 4.90 5.14 4.24
C GLY A 36 4.17 3.85 4.58
N LEU A 37 3.19 3.92 5.47
CA LEU A 37 2.33 2.79 5.81
C LEU A 37 0.90 3.29 6.01
N LEU A 38 -0.06 2.60 5.41
CA LEU A 38 -1.49 2.77 5.66
C LEU A 38 -2.14 1.44 6.00
N LEU A 39 -3.05 1.47 6.98
CA LEU A 39 -3.77 0.28 7.44
C LEU A 39 -4.93 -0.05 6.48
N PRO A 40 -5.39 -1.32 6.42
CA PRO A 40 -6.43 -1.75 5.48
C PRO A 40 -7.72 -0.92 5.57
N GLN A 41 -8.12 -0.56 6.79
CA GLN A 41 -9.37 0.18 7.02
C GLN A 41 -9.34 1.61 6.47
N VAL A 42 -8.16 2.21 6.29
CA VAL A 42 -8.06 3.61 5.85
C VAL A 42 -8.67 3.78 4.47
N ALA A 43 -8.38 2.88 3.53
CA ALA A 43 -8.92 2.96 2.18
C ALA A 43 -10.45 2.87 2.17
N VAL A 44 -11.03 2.02 3.02
CA VAL A 44 -12.48 1.85 3.14
C VAL A 44 -13.14 3.06 3.80
N GLU A 45 -12.57 3.58 4.89
CA GLU A 45 -13.10 4.75 5.61
C GLU A 45 -13.12 6.00 4.73
N TRP A 46 -12.14 6.14 3.84
CA TRP A 46 -12.01 7.29 2.93
C TRP A 46 -12.64 7.06 1.55
N GLN A 47 -13.22 5.87 1.32
CA GLN A 47 -13.82 5.47 0.05
C GLN A 47 -12.85 5.57 -1.15
N TRP A 48 -11.58 5.23 -0.92
CA TRP A 48 -10.56 5.21 -1.96
C TRP A 48 -10.65 3.97 -2.84
N ASP A 49 -10.28 4.12 -4.11
CA ASP A 49 -9.93 2.99 -4.97
C ASP A 49 -8.47 2.51 -4.74
N GLU A 50 -8.07 1.43 -5.42
CA GLU A 50 -6.75 0.82 -5.27
C GLU A 50 -5.62 1.76 -5.70
N GLU A 51 -5.83 2.57 -6.76
CA GLU A 51 -4.87 3.55 -7.24
C GLU A 51 -4.72 4.72 -6.26
N GLU A 52 -5.83 5.22 -5.73
CA GLU A 52 -5.87 6.24 -4.70
C GLU A 52 -5.19 5.75 -3.42
N PHE A 53 -5.39 4.48 -3.05
CA PHE A 53 -4.76 3.91 -1.87
C PHE A 53 -3.23 3.80 -2.01
N LEU A 54 -2.74 3.35 -3.17
CA LEU A 54 -1.31 3.34 -3.49
C LEU A 54 -0.74 4.77 -3.46
N SER A 55 -1.44 5.71 -4.09
CA SER A 55 -1.00 7.11 -4.20
C SER A 55 -0.93 7.81 -2.85
N ASN A 56 -1.93 7.60 -2.00
CA ASN A 56 -1.92 8.13 -0.63
C ASN A 56 -0.86 7.46 0.24
N THR A 57 -0.53 6.19 0.00
CA THR A 57 0.58 5.51 0.68
C THR A 57 1.93 6.10 0.25
N CYS A 58 2.10 6.43 -1.04
CA CYS A 58 3.26 7.18 -1.53
C CYS A 58 3.39 8.55 -0.86
N MET A 59 2.30 9.31 -0.78
CA MET A 59 2.28 10.60 -0.09
C MET A 59 2.66 10.45 1.39
N LYS A 60 2.19 9.39 2.05
CA LYS A 60 2.56 9.06 3.44
C LYS A 60 4.04 8.75 3.61
N ALA A 61 4.68 8.22 2.57
CA ALA A 61 6.13 7.98 2.51
C ALA A 61 6.95 9.26 2.26
N GLY A 62 6.29 10.40 2.05
CA GLY A 62 6.94 11.66 1.68
C GLY A 62 7.37 11.72 0.21
N LEU A 63 6.77 10.88 -0.64
CA LEU A 63 7.04 10.78 -2.07
C LEU A 63 5.90 11.41 -2.88
N ASN A 64 6.11 11.56 -4.18
CA ASN A 64 5.05 12.00 -5.09
C ASN A 64 3.93 10.96 -5.17
N LEU A 65 2.71 11.38 -5.50
CA LEU A 65 1.52 10.51 -5.53
C LEU A 65 1.68 9.31 -6.49
N ASP A 66 2.41 9.53 -7.57
CA ASP A 66 2.73 8.58 -8.64
C ASP A 66 4.00 7.73 -8.35
N CYS A 67 4.54 7.76 -7.13
CA CYS A 67 5.77 7.04 -6.81
C CYS A 67 5.68 5.52 -7.08
N TRP A 68 4.49 4.93 -6.95
CA TRP A 68 4.29 3.50 -7.18
C TRP A 68 4.50 3.09 -8.64
N LEU A 69 4.61 4.05 -9.56
CA LEU A 69 5.00 3.85 -10.96
C LEU A 69 6.52 3.80 -11.17
N GLU A 70 7.31 4.24 -10.19
CA GLU A 70 8.77 4.29 -10.28
C GLU A 70 9.39 2.91 -10.00
N PRO A 71 10.40 2.50 -10.77
CA PRO A 71 11.01 1.16 -10.64
C PRO A 71 11.80 0.98 -9.33
N ASP A 72 12.19 2.07 -8.67
CA ASP A 72 13.00 2.04 -7.44
C ASP A 72 12.14 2.01 -6.16
N ILE A 73 10.82 1.82 -6.31
CA ILE A 73 9.86 1.79 -5.20
C ILE A 73 9.41 0.37 -4.92
N ASN A 74 9.62 -0.06 -3.67
CA ASN A 74 9.13 -1.35 -3.20
C ASN A 74 7.79 -1.15 -2.50
N ILE A 75 6.79 -1.92 -2.92
CA ILE A 75 5.46 -1.92 -2.32
C ILE A 75 5.24 -3.27 -1.67
N TYR A 76 4.94 -3.24 -0.37
CA TYR A 76 4.60 -4.42 0.40
C TYR A 76 3.15 -4.36 0.84
N LYS A 77 2.52 -5.51 0.95
CA LYS A 77 1.22 -5.66 1.59
C LYS A 77 1.29 -6.49 2.86
N PHE A 78 0.42 -6.19 3.80
CA PHE A 78 0.23 -6.97 5.02
C PHE A 78 -1.25 -6.98 5.39
N GLN A 79 -1.66 -7.94 6.20
CA GLN A 79 -3.04 -8.06 6.66
C GLN A 79 -3.10 -7.86 8.17
N SER A 80 -4.16 -7.22 8.65
CA SER A 80 -4.42 -7.08 10.08
C SER A 80 -5.70 -7.80 10.48
N GLN A 81 -5.58 -8.81 11.33
CA GLN A 81 -6.74 -9.28 12.09
C GLN A 81 -6.97 -8.32 13.25
N ILE A 82 -8.04 -7.52 13.15
CA ILE A 82 -8.57 -6.74 14.27
C ILE A 82 -9.24 -7.74 15.20
N PHE A 83 -8.71 -7.88 16.42
CA PHE A 83 -9.41 -8.58 17.49
C PHE A 83 -10.16 -7.50 18.27
N GLU A 84 -11.48 -7.43 18.13
CA GLU A 84 -12.34 -6.74 19.11
C GLU A 84 -12.71 -7.76 20.21
N GLU A 85 -12.64 -7.33 21.47
CA GLU A 85 -12.93 -8.13 22.69
C GLU A 85 -14.42 -8.17 23.02
#